data_AF-A0A9X8VLY9-F1
#
_entry.id   AF-A0A9X8VLY9-F1
#
_cell.length_a   1.000
_cell.length_b   1.000
_cell.length_c   1.000
_cell.angle_alpha   90.00
_cell.angle_beta   90.00
_cell.angle_gamma   90.00
#
_symmetry.space_group_name_H-M   'P 1'
#
loop_
_entity.id
_entity.type
_entity.pdbx_description
1 polymer ?
#
loop_
_entity_poly.entity_id
_entity_poly.type
_entity_poly.pdbx_seq_one_letter_code
_entity_poly.pdbx_strand_id
1 'polypeptide(L)' 'GPMPWLVGERLRERGVKIVNADITGKVHKDRRLLTGDSPLASNNLGKLAAETLLADVAAR' A
#
# COMPACT_ATOMS: atom_id res chain seq x y z
N GLY A 1 13.93 6.37 -20.81
CA GLY A 1 12.77 6.54 -21.71
C GLY A 1 11.50 6.49 -20.88
N PRO A 2 10.33 6.82 -21.47
CA PRO A 2 9.04 6.68 -20.79
C PRO A 2 8.78 5.21 -20.41
N MET A 3 8.02 5.02 -19.33
CA MET A 3 7.54 3.69 -18.96
C MET A 3 6.59 3.18 -20.06
N PRO A 4 6.65 1.90 -20.46
CA PRO A 4 5.75 1.34 -21.47
C PRO A 4 4.29 1.27 -21.01
N TRP A 5 4.04 1.36 -19.70
CA TRP A 5 2.72 1.47 -19.08
C TRP A 5 2.85 2.02 -17.66
N LEU A 6 1.76 2.59 -17.13
CA LEU A 6 1.70 3.13 -15.78
C LEU A 6 0.95 2.18 -14.84
N VAL A 7 1.58 1.81 -13.72
CA VAL A 7 1.02 0.85 -12.75
C VAL A 7 -0.33 1.31 -12.21
N GLY A 8 -0.44 2.59 -11.85
CA GLY A 8 -1.69 3.16 -11.33
C GLY A 8 -2.85 3.08 -12.32
N GLU A 9 -2.60 3.23 -13.62
CA GLU A 9 -3.62 3.10 -14.66
C GLU A 9 -4.10 1.65 -14.79
N ARG A 10 -3.16 0.70 -14.86
CA ARG A 10 -3.50 -0.73 -14.95
C ARG A 10 -4.28 -1.24 -13.74
N LEU A 11 -3.96 -0.74 -12.54
CA LEU A 11 -4.72 -1.07 -11.34
C LEU A 11 -6.16 -0.53 -11.39
N ARG A 12 -6.35 0.72 -11.85
CA ARG A 12 -7.70 1.30 -12.03
C ARG A 12 -8.52 0.54 -13.07
N GLU A 13 -7.92 0.13 -14.20
CA GLU A 13 -8.57 -0.72 -15.22
C GLU A 13 -9.08 -2.05 -14.64
N ARG A 14 -8.48 -2.54 -13.55
CA ARG A 14 -8.87 -3.76 -12.84
C ARG A 14 -9.81 -3.50 -11.65
N GLY A 15 -10.32 -2.28 -11.51
CA GLY A 15 -11.25 -1.90 -10.45
C GLY A 15 -10.61 -1.56 -9.11
N VAL A 16 -9.28 -1.44 -9.03
CA VAL A 16 -8.59 -1.02 -7.79
C VAL A 16 -8.69 0.49 -7.62
N LYS A 17 -9.12 0.93 -6.45
CA LYS A 17 -9.14 2.36 -6.08
C LYS A 17 -7.77 2.82 -5.59
N ILE A 18 -7.11 3.67 -6.38
CA ILE A 18 -5.88 4.37 -5.96
C ILE A 18 -6.27 5.58 -5.11
N VAL A 19 -5.70 5.69 -3.90
CA VAL A 19 -6.14 6.69 -2.90
C VAL A 19 -5.21 7.89 -2.77
N ASN A 20 -4.00 7.84 -3.33
CA ASN A 20 -3.04 8.94 -3.30
C ASN A 20 -2.90 9.59 -4.69
N ALA A 21 -2.66 10.91 -4.69
CA ALA A 21 -2.22 11.67 -5.87
C ALA A 21 -0.74 12.06 -5.78
N ASP A 22 -0.18 12.11 -4.56
CA ASP A 22 1.18 12.54 -4.26
C ASP A 22 1.99 11.45 -3.52
N ILE A 23 3.27 11.72 -3.31
CA ILE A 23 4.23 10.90 -2.56
C ILE A 23 4.53 11.59 -1.22
N THR A 24 4.07 11.00 -0.11
CA THR A 24 4.14 11.61 1.23
C THR A 24 4.61 10.66 2.32
N GLY A 25 4.88 9.39 2.01
CA GLY A 25 5.24 8.37 2.99
C GLY A 25 4.04 7.76 3.71
N LYS A 26 2.83 7.91 3.14
CA LYS A 26 1.60 7.37 3.70
C LYS A 26 1.50 5.86 3.48
N VAL A 27 0.85 5.21 4.43
CA VAL A 27 0.46 3.80 4.37
C VAL A 27 -1.06 3.67 4.42
N HIS A 28 -1.58 2.59 3.86
CA HIS A 28 -3.01 2.27 3.87
C HIS A 28 -3.23 0.79 4.10
N LYS A 29 -4.32 0.46 4.80
CA LYS A 29 -4.78 -0.90 5.05
C LYS A 29 -6.22 -1.03 4.57
N ASP A 30 -6.46 -1.96 3.66
CA ASP A 30 -7.80 -2.44 3.31
C ASP A 30 -7.87 -3.95 3.62
N ARG A 31 -8.63 -4.31 4.66
CA ARG A 31 -8.73 -5.68 5.16
C ARG A 31 -7.34 -6.27 5.45
N ARG A 32 -6.82 -7.13 4.57
CA ARG A 32 -5.49 -7.77 4.65
C ARG A 32 -4.49 -7.24 3.62
N LEU A 33 -4.88 -6.29 2.78
CA LEU A 33 -3.98 -5.62 1.83
C LEU A 33 -3.35 -4.39 2.51
N LEU A 34 -2.03 -4.40 2.64
CA LEU A 34 -1.23 -3.33 3.25
C LEU A 34 -0.36 -2.69 2.16
N THR A 35 -0.44 -1.36 2.00
CA THR A 35 0.25 -0.64 0.91
C THR A 35 0.96 0.60 1.44
N GLY A 36 2.07 0.99 0.80
CA GLY A 36 2.76 2.27 1.00
C GLY A 36 2.93 3.02 -0.33
N ASP A 37 2.92 4.35 -0.29
CA ASP A 37 2.90 5.20 -1.50
C ASP A 37 4.26 5.31 -2.24
N SER A 38 5.37 5.05 -1.56
CA SER A 38 6.73 5.37 -2.04
C SER A 38 7.81 4.79 -1.11
N PRO A 39 9.11 4.95 -1.43
CA PRO A 39 10.19 4.62 -0.50
C PRO A 39 10.09 5.35 0.85
N LEU A 40 9.48 6.54 0.91
CA LEU A 40 9.25 7.28 2.16
C LEU A 40 8.32 6.52 3.13
N ALA A 41 7.47 5.62 2.62
CA ALA A 41 6.54 4.83 3.44
C ALA A 41 7.20 3.59 4.09
N SER A 42 8.45 3.25 3.75
CA SER A 42 9.06 1.95 4.07
C SER A 42 9.01 1.61 5.57
N ASN A 43 9.45 2.54 6.43
CA ASN A 43 9.44 2.33 7.89
C ASN A 43 8.01 2.21 8.44
N ASN A 44 7.10 3.07 7.98
CA ASN A 44 5.72 3.06 8.44
C ASN A 44 4.98 1.79 7.99
N LEU A 45 5.29 1.28 6.79
CA LEU A 45 4.71 0.06 6.27
C LEU A 45 5.18 -1.17 7.05
N GLY A 46 6.46 -1.20 7.43
CA GLY A 46 7.00 -2.24 8.31
C GLY A 46 6.30 -2.30 9.66
N LYS A 47 6.08 -1.13 10.29
CA LYS A 47 5.32 -1.02 11.55
C LYS A 47 3.88 -1.52 11.39
N LEU A 48 3.16 -1.02 10.37
CA LEU A 48 1.78 -1.42 10.08
C LEU A 48 1.65 -2.94 9.84
N ALA A 49 2.60 -3.54 9.12
CA ALA A 49 2.63 -4.97 8.85
C ALA A 49 2.86 -5.78 10.12
N ALA A 50 3.86 -5.41 10.94
CA ALA A 50 4.15 -6.10 12.19
C ALA A 50 2.95 -6.06 13.15
N GLU A 51 2.36 -4.89 13.35
CA GLU A 51 1.17 -4.70 14.19
C GLU A 51 -0.03 -5.51 13.69
N THR A 52 -0.30 -5.47 12.37
CA THR A 52 -1.43 -6.19 11.76
C THR A 52 -1.28 -7.70 11.88
N LEU A 53 -0.08 -8.24 11.65
CA LEU A 53 0.17 -9.68 11.69
C LEU A 53 0.15 -10.22 13.12
N LEU A 54 0.76 -9.51 14.07
CA LEU A 54 0.72 -9.90 15.49
C LEU A 54 -0.72 -9.87 16.04
N ALA A 55 -1.52 -8.88 15.67
CA ALA A 55 -2.93 -8.81 16.06
C ALA A 55 -3.75 -9.97 15.47
N ASP A 56 -3.54 -10.34 14.19
CA ASP A 56 -4.25 -11.47 13.57
C ASP A 56 -3.88 -12.81 14.24
N VAL A 57 -2.61 -13.00 14.63
CA VAL A 57 -2.19 -14.20 15.37
C VAL A 57 -2.77 -14.22 16.79
N ALA A 58 -2.77 -13.08 17.49
CA ALA A 58 -3.28 -13.01 18.86
C ALA A 58 -4.81 -13.18 18.96
N ALA A 59 -5.55 -12.90 17.88
CA ALA A 59 -7.00 -13.04 17.82
C ALA A 59 -7.47 -14.44 17.37
N ARG A 60 -6.55 -15.35 17.06
CA ARG A 60 -6.83 -16.76 16.74
C ARG A 60 -6.81 -17.62 17.99
#